data_AF-A0A924HVN0-F1
#
_entry.id   AF-A0A924HVN0-F1
#
_cell.length_a   1.000
_cell.length_b   1.000
_cell.length_c   1.000
_cell.angle_alpha   90.00
_cell.angle_beta   90.00
_cell.angle_gamma   90.00
#
_symmetry.space_group_name_H-M   'P 1'
#
loop_
_entity.id
_entity.type
_entity.pdbx_description
1 polymer ?
#
loop_
_entity_poly.entity_id
_entity_poly.type
_entity_poly.pdbx_seq_one_letter_code
_entity_poly.pdbx_strand_id
1 'polypeptide(L)'
;MIERAIKPVIEKFLKAFPAIVILGPRQAGKTTLIKLLAAKNKKKTIYLDLEKTSDFDKLNRDAEEYLLSYLDECVLIDEIQRMPSLFPLLRAIIDEKRKPGRFIITGSASPALLKGASESLAGRVAYFYLHPIGLHELPTAIPMNKHWFRGGFPQALTMRNNQ
;
A
#
# COMPACT_ATOMS: atom_id res chain seq x y z
N MET A 1 -13.24 -4.94 -12.54
CA MET A 1 -12.12 -4.82 -11.57
C MET A 1 -11.99 -6.16 -10.86
N ILE A 2 -10.78 -6.68 -10.66
CA ILE A 2 -10.58 -8.01 -10.06
C ILE A 2 -10.47 -7.84 -8.54
N GLU A 3 -11.30 -8.57 -7.79
CA GLU A 3 -11.28 -8.53 -6.34
C GLU A 3 -10.05 -9.26 -5.80
N ARG A 4 -9.40 -8.67 -4.79
CA ARG A 4 -8.18 -9.20 -4.19
C ARG A 4 -8.52 -10.04 -2.97
N ALA A 5 -8.11 -11.30 -2.94
CA ALA A 5 -8.40 -12.24 -1.85
C ALA A 5 -7.83 -11.77 -0.50
N ILE A 6 -6.73 -11.01 -0.50
CA ILE A 6 -6.09 -10.47 0.70
C ILE A 6 -6.85 -9.28 1.32
N LYS A 7 -7.77 -8.65 0.56
CA LYS A 7 -8.45 -7.41 0.98
C LYS A 7 -9.21 -7.56 2.31
N PRO A 8 -10.03 -8.60 2.57
CA PRO A 8 -10.75 -8.73 3.84
C PRO A 8 -9.80 -8.86 5.04
N VAL A 9 -8.66 -9.53 4.84
CA VAL A 9 -7.63 -9.66 5.87
C VAL A 9 -7.03 -8.28 6.17
N ILE A 10 -6.68 -7.51 5.14
CA ILE A 10 -6.16 -6.16 5.32
C ILE A 10 -7.18 -5.25 6.03
N GLU A 11 -8.46 -5.30 5.64
CA GLU A 11 -9.54 -4.54 6.30
C GLU A 11 -9.65 -4.88 7.79
N LYS A 12 -9.41 -6.14 8.20
CA LYS A 12 -9.36 -6.54 9.61
C LYS A 12 -8.17 -5.90 10.34
N PHE A 13 -6.99 -5.92 9.75
CA PHE A 13 -5.78 -5.38 10.37
C PHE A 13 -5.77 -3.84 10.40
N LEU A 14 -6.39 -3.17 9.44
CA LEU A 14 -6.60 -1.71 9.48
C LEU A 14 -7.38 -1.25 10.72
N LYS A 15 -8.22 -2.12 11.30
CA LYS A 15 -8.97 -1.82 12.53
C LYS A 15 -8.15 -2.04 13.80
N ALA A 16 -7.03 -2.75 13.73
CA ALA A 16 -6.21 -3.15 14.88
C ALA A 16 -4.84 -2.45 14.93
N PHE A 17 -4.23 -2.19 13.77
CA PHE A 17 -2.89 -1.64 13.67
C PHE A 17 -2.93 -0.17 13.26
N PRO A 18 -2.06 0.68 13.81
CA PRO A 18 -1.99 2.08 13.40
C PRO A 18 -1.55 2.25 11.96
N ALA A 19 -0.76 1.30 11.44
CA ALA A 19 -0.28 1.34 10.07
C ALA A 19 -0.27 -0.06 9.44
N ILE A 20 -0.44 -0.09 8.12
CA ILE A 20 -0.21 -1.29 7.31
C ILE A 20 0.77 -0.97 6.19
N VAL A 21 1.55 -1.96 5.77
CA VAL A 21 2.45 -1.86 4.62
C VAL A 21 2.10 -2.96 3.63
N ILE A 22 1.77 -2.58 2.40
CA ILE A 22 1.48 -3.48 1.29
C ILE A 22 2.69 -3.51 0.35
N LEU A 23 3.39 -4.63 0.36
CA LEU A 23 4.56 -4.89 -0.47
C LEU A 23 4.17 -5.71 -1.69
N GLY A 24 4.98 -5.69 -2.73
CA GLY A 24 4.79 -6.56 -3.89
C GLY A 24 5.48 -6.01 -5.14
N PRO A 25 5.54 -6.80 -6.22
CA PRO A 25 6.18 -6.35 -7.45
C PRO A 25 5.47 -5.11 -8.02
N ARG A 26 6.19 -4.36 -8.86
CA ARG A 26 5.57 -3.29 -9.66
C ARG A 26 4.43 -3.88 -10.50
N GLN A 27 3.40 -3.08 -10.75
CA GLN A 27 2.19 -3.47 -11.50
C GLN A 27 1.32 -4.57 -10.86
N ALA A 28 1.60 -5.04 -9.64
CA ALA A 28 0.75 -6.01 -8.93
C ALA A 28 -0.64 -5.47 -8.52
N GLY A 29 -0.92 -4.19 -8.73
CA GLY A 29 -2.19 -3.54 -8.35
C GLY A 29 -2.21 -2.97 -6.92
N LYS A 30 -1.06 -2.65 -6.33
CA LYS A 30 -0.93 -2.08 -4.97
C LYS A 30 -1.66 -0.74 -4.84
N THR A 31 -1.36 0.22 -5.71
CA THR A 31 -2.02 1.54 -5.77
C THR A 31 -3.53 1.41 -5.91
N THR A 32 -4.00 0.48 -6.73
CA THR A 32 -5.45 0.21 -6.87
C THR A 32 -6.05 -0.31 -5.57
N LEU A 33 -5.39 -1.26 -4.91
CA LEU A 33 -5.85 -1.82 -3.64
C LEU A 33 -5.95 -0.77 -2.53
N ILE A 34 -4.92 0.07 -2.35
CA ILE A 34 -4.97 1.12 -1.31
C ILE A 34 -6.06 2.15 -1.55
N LYS A 35 -6.30 2.53 -2.81
CA LYS A 35 -7.36 3.49 -3.18
C LYS A 35 -8.75 2.90 -2.89
N LEU A 36 -8.94 1.60 -3.09
CA LEU A 36 -10.17 0.90 -2.71
C LEU A 36 -10.37 0.83 -1.20
N LEU A 37 -9.30 0.57 -0.45
CA LEU A 37 -9.34 0.55 1.02
C LEU A 37 -9.67 1.95 1.57
N ALA A 38 -9.07 2.99 1.00
CA ALA A 38 -9.35 4.39 1.33
C ALA A 38 -10.80 4.80 1.02
N ALA A 39 -11.33 4.40 -0.13
CA ALA A 39 -12.71 4.73 -0.51
C ALA A 39 -13.76 4.15 0.46
N LYS A 40 -13.44 3.05 1.15
CA LYS A 40 -14.27 2.47 2.21
C LYS A 40 -13.98 3.02 3.61
N ASN A 41 -12.93 3.81 3.76
CA ASN A 41 -12.54 4.35 5.05
C ASN A 41 -13.48 5.50 5.42
N LYS A 42 -13.94 5.52 6.68
CA LYS A 42 -14.78 6.61 7.20
C LYS A 42 -14.01 7.90 7.42
N LYS A 43 -12.68 7.80 7.55
CA LYS A 43 -11.81 8.97 7.74
C LYS A 43 -11.54 9.65 6.41
N LYS A 44 -11.43 10.98 6.45
CA LYS A 44 -10.83 11.74 5.35
C LYS A 44 -9.44 11.16 5.05
N THR A 45 -9.15 11.03 3.77
CA THR A 45 -7.94 10.37 3.30
C THR A 45 -7.06 11.34 2.53
N ILE A 46 -5.78 11.38 2.87
CA ILE A 46 -4.73 12.12 2.16
C ILE A 46 -3.93 11.10 1.36
N TYR A 47 -3.70 11.37 0.08
CA TYR A 47 -2.92 10.49 -0.80
C TYR A 47 -1.63 11.19 -1.21
N LEU A 48 -0.50 10.53 -0.95
CA LEU A 48 0.85 10.97 -1.29
C LEU A 48 1.49 9.91 -2.17
N ASP A 49 1.86 10.30 -3.39
CA ASP A 49 2.58 9.46 -4.33
C ASP A 49 4.03 9.91 -4.39
N LEU A 50 4.96 9.11 -3.85
CA LEU A 50 6.37 9.52 -3.78
C LEU A 50 7.12 9.42 -5.13
N GLU A 51 6.47 8.92 -6.19
CA GLU A 51 6.98 9.10 -7.55
C GLU A 51 6.64 10.49 -8.11
N LYS A 52 5.63 11.18 -7.55
CA LYS A 52 5.26 12.55 -7.92
C LYS A 52 6.12 13.57 -7.18
N THR A 53 6.90 14.36 -7.92
CA THR A 53 7.81 15.38 -7.38
C THR A 53 7.12 16.32 -6.37
N SER A 54 5.89 16.77 -6.67
CA SER A 54 5.17 17.68 -5.76
C SER A 54 4.85 17.08 -4.39
N ASP A 55 4.61 15.78 -4.31
CA ASP A 55 4.28 15.11 -3.05
C ASP A 55 5.55 14.69 -2.31
N PHE A 56 6.58 14.27 -3.07
CA PHE A 56 7.92 14.06 -2.55
C PHE A 56 8.45 15.33 -1.88
N ASP A 57 8.38 16.49 -2.55
CA ASP A 57 8.93 17.75 -2.06
C ASP A 57 8.23 18.26 -0.79
N LYS A 58 6.93 18.00 -0.63
CA LYS A 58 6.20 18.33 0.62
C LYS A 58 6.82 17.63 1.81
N LEU A 59 7.12 16.34 1.68
CA LEU A 59 7.73 15.55 2.74
C LEU A 59 9.23 15.83 2.88
N ASN A 60 9.91 16.12 1.77
CA ASN A 60 11.35 16.40 1.80
C ASN A 60 11.67 17.74 2.49
N ARG A 61 10.75 18.71 2.45
CA ARG A 61 10.90 19.99 3.14
C ARG A 61 10.71 19.84 4.65
N ASP A 62 9.55 19.33 5.06
CA ASP A 62 9.23 19.06 6.47
C ASP A 62 8.14 17.98 6.55
N ALA A 63 8.57 16.71 6.58
CA ALA A 63 7.66 15.59 6.69
C ALA A 63 6.93 15.55 8.04
N GLU A 64 7.56 16.02 9.11
CA GLU A 64 6.99 15.94 10.45
C GLU A 64 5.81 16.90 10.58
N GLU A 65 6.03 18.18 10.31
CA GLU A 65 4.99 19.20 10.32
C GLU A 65 3.85 18.82 9.36
N TYR A 66 4.19 18.40 8.14
CA TYR A 66 3.20 18.03 7.14
C TYR A 66 2.31 16.87 7.60
N LEU A 67 2.88 15.78 8.14
CA LEU A 67 2.11 14.63 8.59
C LEU A 67 1.35 14.90 9.90
N LEU A 68 1.87 15.78 10.76
CA LEU A 68 1.19 16.21 11.99
C LEU A 68 -0.05 17.08 11.68
N SER A 69 -0.03 17.84 10.58
CA SER A 69 -1.23 18.56 10.11
C SER A 69 -2.42 17.63 9.80
N TYR A 70 -2.16 16.32 9.64
CA TYR A 70 -3.15 15.29 9.35
C TYR A 70 -3.32 14.23 10.45
N LEU A 71 -3.17 14.63 11.73
CA LEU A 71 -3.19 13.74 12.90
C LEU A 71 -4.44 12.84 13.01
N ASP A 72 -5.58 13.27 12.46
CA ASP A 72 -6.87 12.57 12.55
C ASP A 72 -7.33 11.92 11.24
N GLU A 73 -6.64 12.17 10.13
CA GLU A 73 -6.90 11.57 8.83
C GLU A 73 -6.18 10.22 8.64
N CYS A 74 -6.56 9.52 7.57
CA CYS A 74 -5.80 8.41 7.03
C CYS A 74 -4.83 8.93 5.97
N VAL A 75 -3.54 8.64 6.09
CA VAL A 75 -2.53 9.03 5.10
C VAL A 75 -2.09 7.81 4.31
N LEU A 76 -2.25 7.88 2.99
CA LEU A 76 -1.78 6.89 2.03
C LEU A 76 -0.42 7.34 1.51
N ILE A 77 0.58 6.49 1.64
CA ILE A 77 1.94 6.74 1.16
C ILE A 77 2.27 5.65 0.13
N ASP A 78 2.22 6.02 -1.15
CA ASP A 78 2.51 5.11 -2.26
C ASP A 78 4.01 5.15 -2.60
N GLU A 79 4.58 3.98 -2.93
CA GLU A 79 5.98 3.81 -3.37
C GLU A 79 7.02 4.33 -2.34
N ILE A 80 6.84 3.97 -1.06
CA ILE A 80 7.67 4.45 0.07
C ILE A 80 9.17 4.16 -0.08
N GLN A 81 9.56 3.21 -0.94
CA GLN A 81 10.98 2.99 -1.23
C GLN A 81 11.69 4.19 -1.86
N ARG A 82 10.95 5.20 -2.33
CA ARG A 82 11.52 6.48 -2.78
C ARG A 82 12.01 7.33 -1.62
N MET A 83 11.49 7.13 -0.41
CA MET A 83 11.90 7.84 0.82
C MET A 83 11.94 6.88 2.03
N PRO A 84 12.89 5.92 2.09
CA PRO A 84 12.98 4.98 3.21
C PRO A 84 13.26 5.65 4.56
N SER A 85 13.87 6.84 4.55
CA SER A 85 14.10 7.68 5.73
C SER A 85 12.81 8.11 6.44
N LEU A 86 11.64 7.90 5.83
CA LEU A 86 10.35 8.21 6.44
C LEU A 86 9.95 7.23 7.55
N PHE A 87 10.51 6.01 7.59
CA PHE A 87 10.09 4.99 8.56
C PHE A 87 10.34 5.37 10.03
N PRO A 88 11.52 5.89 10.44
CA PRO A 88 11.74 6.36 11.80
C PRO A 88 10.79 7.49 12.21
N LEU A 89 10.47 8.41 11.28
CA LEU A 89 9.51 9.48 11.55
C LEU A 89 8.10 8.94 11.73
N LEU A 90 7.64 8.04 10.86
CA LEU A 90 6.33 7.39 11.01
C LEU A 90 6.21 6.66 12.34
N ARG A 91 7.29 6.04 12.83
CA ARG A 91 7.32 5.43 14.17
C ARG A 91 7.06 6.48 15.25
N ALA A 92 7.80 7.58 15.26
CA ALA A 92 7.64 8.65 16.24
C ALA A 92 6.21 9.21 16.24
N ILE A 93 5.68 9.53 15.05
CA ILE A 93 4.33 10.04 14.86
C ILE A 93 3.25 9.04 15.30
N ILE A 94 3.44 7.74 15.02
CA ILE A 94 2.53 6.69 15.49
C ILE A 94 2.55 6.60 17.02
N ASP A 95 3.73 6.70 17.63
CA ASP A 95 3.88 6.62 19.08
C ASP A 95 3.22 7.79 19.82
N GLU A 96 3.26 8.99 19.25
CA GLU A 96 2.56 10.17 19.78
C GLU A 96 1.04 9.98 19.79
N LYS A 97 0.47 9.42 18.71
CA LYS A 97 -0.98 9.21 18.58
C LYS A 97 -1.29 7.90 17.86
N ARG A 98 -1.38 6.82 18.65
CA ARG A 98 -1.72 5.47 18.17
C ARG A 98 -3.20 5.36 17.80
N LYS A 99 -3.51 5.54 16.52
CA LYS A 99 -4.85 5.36 15.97
C LYS A 99 -4.86 4.28 14.88
N PRO A 100 -5.75 3.27 14.96
CA PRO A 100 -5.86 2.27 13.91
C PRO A 100 -6.12 2.87 12.53
N GLY A 101 -5.47 2.30 11.50
CA GLY A 101 -5.64 2.70 10.11
C GLY A 101 -5.29 4.16 9.87
N ARG A 102 -4.26 4.67 10.55
CA ARG A 102 -3.72 6.02 10.34
C ARG A 102 -2.85 6.07 9.09
N PHE A 103 -2.03 5.04 8.85
CA PHE A 103 -1.19 4.97 7.66
C PHE A 103 -1.47 3.73 6.82
N ILE A 104 -1.58 3.93 5.51
CA ILE A 104 -1.63 2.86 4.52
C ILE A 104 -0.47 3.07 3.56
N ILE A 105 0.52 2.20 3.63
CA ILE A 105 1.78 2.38 2.94
C ILE A 105 1.92 1.31 1.85
N THR A 106 2.52 1.65 0.72
CA THR A 106 2.96 0.65 -0.26
C THR A 106 4.44 0.76 -0.55
N GLY A 107 4.99 -0.33 -1.08
CA GLY A 107 6.29 -0.27 -1.73
C GLY A 107 6.60 -1.51 -2.56
N SER A 108 7.70 -1.43 -3.30
CA SER A 108 8.31 -2.63 -3.86
C SER A 108 8.91 -3.49 -2.76
N ALA A 109 8.82 -4.81 -2.88
CA ALA A 109 9.29 -5.74 -1.86
C ALA A 109 10.82 -5.94 -1.87
N SER A 110 11.60 -4.86 -1.86
CA SER A 110 13.05 -4.96 -1.80
C SER A 110 13.53 -5.37 -0.39
N PRO A 111 14.61 -6.16 -0.26
CA PRO A 111 15.14 -6.56 1.05
C PRO A 111 15.53 -5.37 1.93
N ALA A 112 16.08 -4.31 1.33
CA ALA A 112 16.44 -3.08 2.04
C ALA A 112 15.21 -2.38 2.65
N LEU A 113 14.09 -2.35 1.91
CA LEU A 113 12.85 -1.77 2.40
C LEU A 113 12.28 -2.57 3.57
N LEU A 114 12.27 -3.91 3.44
CA LEU A 114 11.82 -4.82 4.48
C LEU A 114 12.64 -4.66 5.77
N LYS A 115 13.96 -4.58 5.66
CA LYS A 115 14.85 -4.39 6.80
C LYS A 115 14.60 -3.06 7.52
N GLY A 116 14.65 -1.95 6.78
CA GLY A 116 14.45 -0.62 7.37
C GLY A 116 13.06 -0.43 7.98
N ALA A 117 12.03 -0.98 7.35
CA ALA A 117 10.67 -0.96 7.88
C ALA A 117 10.57 -1.81 9.17
N SER A 118 11.12 -3.03 9.16
CA SER A 118 11.01 -3.95 10.31
C SER A 118 11.72 -3.42 11.55
N GLU A 119 12.91 -2.84 11.39
CA GLU A 119 13.66 -2.23 12.49
C GLU A 119 12.95 -1.00 13.06
N SER A 120 12.30 -0.21 12.20
CA SER A 120 11.67 1.05 12.62
C SER A 120 10.24 0.86 13.15
N LEU A 121 9.45 -0.07 12.63
CA LEU A 121 8.00 -0.13 12.82
C LEU A 121 7.51 -1.43 13.50
N ALA A 122 8.40 -2.17 14.16
CA ALA A 122 8.06 -3.35 14.94
C ALA A 122 6.89 -3.11 15.92
N GLY A 123 5.91 -4.00 15.91
CA GLY A 123 4.72 -3.96 16.76
C GLY A 123 3.72 -2.83 16.47
N ARG A 124 3.94 -2.05 15.40
CA ARG A 124 3.09 -0.92 14.99
C ARG A 124 2.50 -1.12 13.60
N VAL A 125 3.18 -1.90 12.76
CA VAL A 125 2.77 -2.15 11.39
C VAL A 125 2.43 -3.62 11.18
N ALA A 126 1.39 -3.86 10.40
CA ALA A 126 1.17 -5.16 9.78
C ALA A 126 1.63 -5.14 8.32
N TYR A 127 2.42 -6.14 7.94
CA TYR A 127 2.97 -6.29 6.59
C TYR A 127 2.13 -7.28 5.78
N PHE A 128 1.83 -6.90 4.55
CA PHE A 128 1.11 -7.72 3.58
C PHE A 128 1.90 -7.78 2.29
N TYR A 129 2.00 -8.97 1.70
CA TYR A 129 2.56 -9.13 0.37
C TYR A 129 1.43 -9.33 -0.64
N LEU A 130 1.35 -8.43 -1.62
CA LEU A 130 0.42 -8.47 -2.73
C LEU A 130 1.10 -9.14 -3.92
N HIS A 131 0.78 -10.41 -4.13
CA HIS A 131 1.21 -11.14 -5.32
C HIS A 131 0.48 -10.64 -6.58
N PRO A 132 0.95 -10.97 -7.79
CA PRO A 132 0.11 -10.95 -8.98
C PRO A 132 -1.15 -11.81 -8.77
N ILE A 133 -2.18 -11.57 -9.58
CA ILE A 133 -3.48 -12.25 -9.50
C ILE A 133 -3.27 -13.75 -9.57
N GLY A 134 -3.72 -14.46 -8.54
CA GLY A 134 -3.67 -15.92 -8.49
C GLY A 134 -4.84 -16.57 -9.23
N LEU A 135 -4.75 -17.87 -9.50
CA LEU A 135 -5.85 -18.65 -10.10
C LEU A 135 -7.15 -18.57 -9.28
N HIS A 136 -7.02 -18.53 -7.95
CA HIS A 136 -8.15 -18.39 -7.02
C HIS A 136 -8.78 -16.98 -7.03
N GLU A 137 -8.11 -15.98 -7.60
CA GLU A 137 -8.63 -14.61 -7.78
C GLU A 137 -9.19 -14.40 -9.20
N LEU A 138 -9.19 -15.42 -10.06
CA LEU A 138 -9.68 -15.28 -11.43
C LEU A 138 -11.20 -15.06 -11.46
N PRO A 139 -11.68 -13.97 -12.09
CA PRO A 139 -13.08 -13.84 -12.40
C PRO A 139 -13.53 -14.97 -13.32
N THR A 140 -14.78 -15.42 -13.17
CA THR A 140 -15.40 -16.43 -14.05
C THR A 140 -15.33 -16.07 -15.54
N ALA A 141 -15.30 -14.78 -15.87
CA ALA A 141 -15.17 -14.28 -17.23
C ALA A 141 -13.75 -14.43 -17.85
N ILE A 142 -12.72 -14.73 -17.03
CA ILE A 142 -11.34 -14.89 -17.49
C ILE A 142 -10.98 -16.38 -17.40
N PRO A 143 -10.82 -17.07 -18.54
CA PRO A 143 -10.50 -18.48 -18.53
C PRO A 143 -9.06 -18.71 -18.05
N MET A 144 -8.83 -19.85 -17.39
CA MET A 144 -7.54 -20.20 -16.77
C MET A 144 -6.38 -20.24 -17.76
N ASN A 145 -6.61 -20.69 -19.00
CA ASN A 145 -5.59 -20.68 -20.05
C ASN A 145 -5.04 -19.27 -20.32
N LYS A 146 -5.90 -18.23 -20.31
CA LYS A 146 -5.48 -16.84 -20.50
C LYS A 146 -4.53 -16.39 -19.40
N HIS A 147 -4.76 -16.82 -18.17
CA HIS A 147 -3.84 -16.56 -17.05
C HIS A 147 -2.50 -17.27 -17.24
N TRP A 148 -2.50 -18.54 -17.67
CA TRP A 148 -1.25 -19.26 -17.94
C TRP A 148 -0.40 -18.61 -19.04
N PHE A 149 -1.03 -18.13 -20.11
CA PHE A 149 -0.31 -17.48 -21.22
C PHE A 149 0.15 -16.05 -20.91
N ARG A 150 -0.56 -15.32 -20.04
CA ARG A 150 -0.31 -13.88 -19.80
C ARG A 150 0.21 -13.54 -18.40
N GLY A 151 0.25 -14.53 -17.52
CA GLY A 151 0.57 -14.36 -16.11
C GLY A 151 -0.53 -13.66 -15.30
N GLY A 152 -0.20 -13.40 -14.04
CA GLY A 152 -1.13 -12.81 -13.06
C GLY A 152 -1.10 -11.28 -13.00
N PHE A 153 -0.33 -10.57 -13.81
CA PHE A 153 -0.31 -9.12 -13.74
C PHE A 153 -1.63 -8.53 -14.26
N PRO A 154 -2.33 -7.66 -13.50
CA PRO A 154 -3.65 -7.15 -13.86
C PRO A 154 -3.77 -6.60 -15.28
N GLN A 155 -2.78 -5.82 -15.74
CA GLN A 155 -2.80 -5.23 -17.09
C GLN A 155 -2.70 -6.31 -18.17
N ALA A 156 -1.68 -7.18 -18.11
CA ALA A 156 -1.50 -8.27 -19.07
C ALA A 156 -2.73 -9.19 -19.12
N LEU A 157 -3.30 -9.52 -17.95
CA LEU A 157 -4.44 -10.43 -17.83
C LEU A 157 -5.73 -9.84 -18.45
N THR A 158 -5.94 -8.53 -18.34
CA THR A 158 -7.18 -7.85 -18.76
C THR A 158 -7.14 -7.27 -20.18
N MET A 159 -5.98 -7.28 -20.85
CA MET A 159 -5.86 -6.85 -22.25
C MET A 159 -6.86 -7.60 -23.16
N ARG A 160 -7.47 -6.87 -24.11
CA ARG A 160 -8.46 -7.42 -25.06
C ARG A 160 -7.79 -8.26 -26.16
N ASN A 161 -6.61 -7.85 -26.64
CA ASN A 161 -5.89 -8.51 -27.72
C ASN A 161 -4.65 -9.26 -27.20
N ASN A 162 -4.10 -10.18 -28.00
CA ASN A 162 -2.89 -10.97 -27.70
C ASN A 162 -1.58 -10.27 -28.12
N GLN A 163 -1.63 -8.98 -28.47
CA GLN A 163 -0.47 -8.16 -28.80
C GLN A 163 -0.02 -7.36 -27.59
#